data_AF-A0A0C2ZNI2-F1
#
_entry.id   AF-A0A0C2ZNI2-F1
#
_cell.length_a   1.000
_cell.length_b   1.000
_cell.length_c   1.000
_cell.angle_alpha   90.00
_cell.angle_beta   90.00
_cell.angle_gamma   90.00
#
_symmetry.space_group_name_H-M   'P 1'
#
loop_
_entity.id
_entity.type
_entity.pdbx_description
1 polymer ?
#
loop_
_entity_poly.entity_id
_entity_poly.type
_entity_poly.pdbx_seq_one_letter_code
_entity_poly.pdbx_strand_id
1 'polypeptide(L)'
;MLINAVLYDGQTSKEHEVTIDFTFGRRVKIASCNIDVALEDVVIESRLGNTPRVMEFPNGVRCKSRENDKIDQLLHDFGLSKSKTHKIESSLVLTLGSVLLTVGFIWFLLTGGANYSANFLASILPQSTLNEVSRITMSQLEEHYLKPSKLSQGQKEVIQAHFDSITKGEKQYYKLHFRSSPEMGANAFALPSGDIFLTDQLVALSRDKEFRDILGVLAHEKGHVVEKHSLRMAIKTGVAGVVIGYMTGDISVIATTIPTILVNSSYSRAFEHEADEHAVKELQKVGVSTKYVAHLFEVLSKAHEKSDSNSSFMKMTASHPLTSERIAYFYSYAH
;
A
#
# COMPACT_ATOMS: atom_id res chain seq x y z
N MET A 1 -49.72 -5.20 -31.07
CA MET A 1 -49.46 -6.30 -30.11
C MET A 1 -50.22 -6.01 -28.82
N LEU A 2 -50.77 -7.03 -28.15
CA LEU A 2 -51.48 -6.89 -26.87
C LEU A 2 -50.58 -7.33 -25.71
N ILE A 3 -50.46 -6.49 -24.68
CA ILE A 3 -49.64 -6.73 -23.49
C ILE A 3 -50.52 -6.66 -22.24
N ASN A 4 -50.50 -7.70 -21.42
CA ASN A 4 -51.20 -7.71 -20.15
C ASN A 4 -50.40 -6.95 -19.09
N ALA A 5 -51.04 -6.05 -18.36
CA ALA A 5 -50.42 -5.23 -17.33
C ALA A 5 -51.35 -4.98 -16.15
N VAL A 6 -50.78 -4.58 -15.03
CA VAL A 6 -51.48 -4.09 -13.85
C VAL A 6 -51.35 -2.58 -13.82
N LEU A 7 -52.47 -1.87 -13.82
CA LEU A 7 -52.56 -0.42 -13.79
C LEU A 7 -52.60 0.10 -12.36
N TYR A 8 -51.85 1.17 -12.12
CA TYR A 8 -51.83 1.98 -10.91
C TYR A 8 -52.18 3.43 -11.27
N ASP A 9 -53.22 3.96 -10.64
CA ASP A 9 -53.74 5.32 -10.88
C ASP A 9 -52.94 6.42 -10.16
N GLY A 10 -51.99 6.03 -9.29
CA GLY A 10 -51.18 6.96 -8.49
C GLY A 10 -51.91 7.63 -7.32
N GLN A 11 -53.20 7.35 -7.12
CA GLN A 11 -54.04 7.93 -6.08
C GLN A 11 -54.56 6.88 -5.07
N THR A 12 -54.69 5.62 -5.50
CA THR A 12 -55.12 4.50 -4.66
C THR A 12 -54.22 3.29 -4.88
N SER A 13 -54.04 2.45 -3.85
CA SER A 13 -53.25 1.21 -3.96
C SER A 13 -54.02 0.06 -4.65
N LYS A 14 -55.09 0.35 -5.41
CA LYS A 14 -55.89 -0.68 -6.07
C LYS A 14 -55.28 -1.05 -7.41
N GLU A 15 -55.05 -2.35 -7.58
CA GLU A 15 -54.52 -2.94 -8.80
C GLU A 15 -55.66 -3.27 -9.75
N HIS A 16 -55.58 -2.78 -10.99
CA HIS A 16 -56.54 -3.10 -12.04
C HIS A 16 -55.83 -3.83 -13.18
N GLU A 17 -56.27 -5.06 -13.48
CA GLU A 17 -55.77 -5.76 -14.67
C GLU A 17 -56.26 -5.06 -15.93
N VAL A 18 -55.32 -4.73 -16.81
CA VAL A 18 -55.58 -4.04 -18.07
C VAL A 18 -54.81 -4.70 -19.20
N THR A 19 -55.36 -4.62 -20.42
CA THR A 19 -54.65 -4.99 -21.63
C THR A 19 -54.27 -3.72 -22.37
N ILE A 20 -52.97 -3.55 -22.61
CA ILE A 20 -52.40 -2.44 -23.36
C ILE A 20 -52.26 -2.87 -24.81
N ASP A 21 -52.86 -2.07 -25.71
CA ASP A 21 -52.89 -2.34 -27.13
C ASP A 21 -51.91 -1.44 -27.90
N PHE A 22 -50.96 -2.09 -28.55
CA PHE A 22 -49.94 -1.52 -29.42
C PHE A 22 -50.14 -1.91 -30.90
N THR A 23 -51.35 -2.26 -31.34
CA THR A 23 -51.63 -2.61 -32.75
C THR A 23 -51.72 -1.40 -33.68
N PHE A 24 -51.96 -0.21 -33.13
CA PHE A 24 -52.21 1.02 -33.91
C PHE A 24 -50.95 1.83 -34.24
N GLY A 25 -49.94 1.18 -34.83
CA GLY A 25 -48.69 1.84 -35.20
C GLY A 25 -47.98 2.44 -33.97
N ARG A 26 -47.59 3.71 -34.02
CA ARG A 26 -46.93 4.43 -32.89
C ARG A 26 -47.93 4.97 -31.86
N ARG A 27 -49.10 4.36 -31.70
CA ARG A 27 -50.08 4.75 -30.67
C ARG A 27 -50.33 3.61 -29.69
N VAL A 28 -50.51 3.95 -28.43
CA VAL A 28 -50.77 3.03 -27.33
C VAL A 28 -52.16 3.31 -26.80
N LYS A 29 -52.99 2.27 -26.76
CA LYS A 29 -54.37 2.36 -26.27
C LYS A 29 -54.60 1.47 -25.05
N ILE A 30 -55.33 1.99 -24.06
CA ILE A 30 -55.84 1.22 -22.93
C ILE A 30 -57.34 1.47 -22.84
N ALA A 31 -58.12 0.48 -23.32
CA ALA A 31 -59.57 0.61 -23.46
C ALA A 31 -60.29 0.84 -22.12
N SER A 32 -59.80 0.22 -21.03
CA SER A 32 -60.41 0.33 -19.70
C SER A 32 -60.33 1.72 -19.08
N CYS A 33 -59.39 2.56 -19.51
CA CYS A 33 -59.12 3.88 -18.91
C CYS A 33 -59.15 5.02 -19.95
N ASN A 34 -59.60 4.73 -21.17
CA ASN A 34 -59.68 5.67 -22.29
C ASN A 34 -58.37 6.44 -22.56
N ILE A 35 -57.23 5.75 -22.42
CA ILE A 35 -55.90 6.29 -22.72
C ILE A 35 -55.61 6.00 -24.19
N ASP A 36 -55.29 7.04 -24.96
CA ASP A 36 -54.87 6.95 -26.37
C ASP A 36 -53.74 7.97 -26.61
N VAL A 37 -52.50 7.54 -26.42
CA VAL A 37 -51.30 8.40 -26.48
C VAL A 37 -50.31 7.91 -27.54
N ALA A 38 -49.40 8.78 -27.97
CA ALA A 38 -48.30 8.36 -28.83
C ALA A 38 -47.30 7.52 -28.01
N LEU A 39 -46.72 6.50 -28.64
CA LEU A 39 -45.73 5.61 -28.01
C LEU A 39 -44.48 6.36 -27.55
N GLU A 40 -44.15 7.46 -28.22
CA GLU A 40 -43.03 8.34 -27.86
C GLU A 40 -43.24 9.11 -26.55
N ASP A 41 -44.51 9.32 -26.16
CA ASP A 41 -44.87 9.97 -24.91
C ASP A 41 -44.92 8.99 -23.72
N VAL A 42 -44.77 7.69 -23.98
CA VAL A 42 -44.76 6.64 -22.95
C VAL A 42 -43.34 6.37 -22.52
N VAL A 43 -43.04 6.60 -21.24
CA VAL A 43 -41.73 6.28 -20.66
C VAL A 43 -41.72 4.81 -20.26
N ILE A 44 -40.97 3.99 -21.00
CA ILE A 44 -40.82 2.57 -20.71
C ILE A 44 -39.49 2.37 -19.98
N GLU A 45 -39.56 1.96 -18.71
CA GLU A 45 -38.36 1.70 -17.92
C GLU A 45 -37.57 0.50 -18.45
N SER A 46 -36.24 0.57 -18.34
CA SER A 46 -35.36 -0.57 -18.60
C SER A 46 -35.59 -1.69 -17.59
N ARG A 47 -35.56 -2.95 -18.03
CA ARG A 47 -35.74 -4.09 -17.12
C ARG A 47 -34.53 -4.26 -16.19
N LEU A 48 -34.79 -4.70 -14.96
CA LEU A 48 -33.78 -5.17 -14.00
C LEU A 48 -33.98 -6.68 -13.80
N GLY A 49 -33.32 -7.51 -14.60
CA GLY A 49 -33.52 -8.96 -14.59
C GLY A 49 -34.96 -9.36 -14.98
N ASN A 50 -35.65 -10.11 -14.09
CA ASN A 50 -37.02 -10.62 -14.30
C ASN A 50 -38.11 -9.81 -13.55
N THR A 51 -37.80 -8.59 -13.09
CA THR A 51 -38.81 -7.73 -12.47
C THR A 51 -39.88 -7.31 -13.50
N PRO A 52 -41.13 -7.06 -13.06
CA PRO A 52 -42.14 -6.48 -13.94
C PRO A 52 -41.67 -5.12 -14.47
N ARG A 53 -41.80 -4.89 -15.77
CA ARG A 53 -41.48 -3.61 -16.39
C ARG A 53 -42.55 -2.58 -16.14
N VAL A 54 -42.13 -1.35 -15.89
CA VAL A 54 -43.01 -0.20 -15.66
C VAL A 54 -43.11 0.63 -16.94
N MET A 55 -44.32 0.98 -17.31
CA MET A 55 -44.67 1.90 -18.38
C MET A 55 -45.40 3.09 -17.75
N GLU A 56 -44.82 4.28 -17.84
CA GLU A 56 -45.40 5.51 -17.32
C GLU A 56 -46.01 6.32 -18.48
N PHE A 57 -47.27 6.70 -18.31
CA PHE A 57 -48.06 7.42 -19.29
C PHE A 57 -48.12 8.93 -18.94
N PRO A 58 -48.32 9.82 -19.91
CA PRO A 58 -48.32 11.28 -19.70
C PRO A 58 -49.32 11.79 -18.66
N ASN A 59 -50.40 11.04 -18.42
CA ASN A 59 -51.42 11.34 -17.43
C ASN A 59 -51.05 10.90 -16.00
N GLY A 60 -49.81 10.47 -15.77
CA GLY A 60 -49.31 9.99 -14.47
C GLY A 60 -49.69 8.55 -14.14
N VAL A 61 -50.41 7.86 -15.02
CA VAL A 61 -50.78 6.45 -14.86
C VAL A 61 -49.56 5.57 -15.08
N ARG A 62 -49.39 4.56 -14.22
CA ARG A 62 -48.30 3.57 -14.35
C ARG A 62 -48.87 2.19 -14.57
N CYS A 63 -48.35 1.50 -15.58
CA CYS A 63 -48.70 0.10 -15.84
C CYS A 63 -47.47 -0.78 -15.62
N LYS A 64 -47.63 -1.87 -14.85
CA LYS A 64 -46.60 -2.87 -14.64
C LYS A 64 -46.93 -4.15 -15.38
N SER A 65 -46.03 -4.64 -16.23
CA SER A 65 -46.23 -5.91 -16.95
C SER A 65 -45.10 -6.90 -16.69
N ARG A 66 -45.46 -8.18 -16.56
CA ARG A 66 -44.51 -9.29 -16.50
C ARG A 66 -44.18 -9.87 -17.88
N GLU A 67 -44.87 -9.44 -18.94
CA GLU A 67 -44.66 -9.92 -20.31
C GLU A 67 -43.44 -9.24 -20.96
N ASN A 68 -42.28 -9.39 -20.30
CA ASN A 68 -41.05 -8.72 -20.65
C ASN A 68 -40.59 -9.00 -22.09
N ASP A 69 -40.75 -10.24 -22.57
CA ASP A 69 -40.32 -10.62 -23.93
C ASP A 69 -41.15 -9.91 -25.01
N LYS A 70 -42.46 -9.74 -24.77
CA LYS A 70 -43.32 -8.95 -25.67
C LYS A 70 -42.90 -7.49 -25.69
N ILE A 71 -42.60 -6.90 -24.53
CA ILE A 71 -42.13 -5.51 -24.45
C ILE A 71 -40.78 -5.34 -25.15
N ASP A 72 -39.87 -6.31 -25.05
CA ASP A 72 -38.61 -6.27 -25.80
C ASP A 72 -38.83 -6.33 -27.31
N GLN A 73 -39.74 -7.19 -27.77
CA GLN A 73 -40.12 -7.27 -29.18
C GLN A 73 -40.73 -5.94 -29.65
N LEU A 74 -41.59 -5.32 -28.84
CA LEU A 74 -42.12 -3.97 -29.10
C LEU A 74 -40.99 -2.96 -29.32
N LEU A 75 -40.09 -2.83 -28.34
CA LEU A 75 -39.02 -1.85 -28.37
C LEU A 75 -38.06 -2.07 -29.55
N HIS A 76 -37.87 -3.33 -29.94
CA HIS A 76 -37.10 -3.70 -31.13
C HIS A 76 -37.80 -3.27 -32.42
N ASP A 77 -39.08 -3.63 -32.57
CA ASP A 77 -39.87 -3.37 -33.79
C ASP A 77 -40.05 -1.87 -34.05
N PHE A 78 -40.08 -1.05 -33.00
CA PHE A 78 -40.14 0.41 -33.10
C PHE A 78 -38.78 1.11 -33.08
N GLY A 79 -37.67 0.38 -33.01
CA GLY A 79 -36.30 0.94 -33.02
C GLY A 79 -35.93 1.74 -31.77
N LEU A 80 -36.65 1.52 -30.66
CA LEU A 80 -36.48 2.23 -29.37
C LEU A 80 -35.52 1.50 -28.42
N SER A 81 -34.91 0.40 -28.86
CA SER A 81 -34.05 -0.45 -28.05
C SER A 81 -32.68 0.20 -27.73
N LYS A 82 -32.47 0.63 -26.49
CA LYS A 82 -31.13 0.95 -25.95
C LYS A 82 -30.50 -0.29 -25.31
N SER A 83 -30.06 -1.25 -26.14
CA SER A 83 -29.64 -2.60 -25.71
C SER A 83 -28.15 -2.87 -25.93
N LYS A 84 -27.28 -2.35 -25.07
CA LYS A 84 -25.91 -2.87 -24.93
C LYS A 84 -25.51 -3.15 -23.48
N THR A 85 -26.05 -2.43 -22.51
CA THR A 85 -25.74 -2.61 -21.07
C THR A 85 -26.43 -3.84 -20.48
N HIS A 86 -27.66 -4.15 -20.91
CA HIS A 86 -28.47 -5.24 -20.35
C HIS A 86 -27.83 -6.65 -20.47
N LYS A 87 -27.11 -6.95 -21.55
CA LYS A 87 -26.48 -8.28 -21.72
C LYS A 87 -25.32 -8.53 -20.76
N ILE A 88 -24.67 -7.46 -20.31
CA ILE A 88 -23.58 -7.52 -19.34
C ILE A 88 -24.16 -7.73 -17.94
N GLU A 89 -25.24 -7.00 -17.60
CA GLU A 89 -25.89 -7.04 -16.29
C GLU A 89 -26.69 -8.33 -16.00
N SER A 90 -27.17 -9.02 -17.04
CA SER A 90 -27.98 -10.24 -16.89
C SER A 90 -27.20 -11.56 -17.00
N SER A 91 -25.89 -11.51 -17.25
CA SER A 91 -25.07 -12.72 -17.37
C SER A 91 -24.54 -13.17 -16.01
N LEU A 92 -25.16 -14.20 -15.45
CA LEU A 92 -24.69 -14.88 -14.23
C LEU A 92 -23.21 -15.32 -14.34
N VAL A 93 -22.76 -15.67 -15.55
CA VAL A 93 -21.37 -16.04 -15.84
C VAL A 93 -20.42 -14.85 -15.70
N LEU A 94 -20.81 -13.67 -16.20
CA LEU A 94 -19.98 -12.46 -16.06
C LEU A 94 -19.95 -11.96 -14.61
N THR A 95 -21.07 -12.06 -13.89
CA THR A 95 -21.13 -11.72 -12.46
C THR A 95 -20.29 -12.67 -11.61
N LEU A 96 -20.39 -13.98 -11.83
CA LEU A 96 -19.53 -14.95 -11.14
C LEU A 96 -18.06 -14.76 -11.52
N GLY A 97 -17.78 -14.48 -12.80
CA GLY A 97 -16.43 -14.17 -13.27
C GLY A 97 -15.84 -12.93 -12.60
N SER A 98 -16.61 -11.84 -12.45
CA SER A 98 -16.14 -10.63 -11.79
C SER A 98 -15.95 -10.80 -10.28
N VAL A 99 -16.81 -11.58 -9.62
CA VAL A 99 -16.63 -11.95 -8.21
C VAL A 99 -15.37 -12.78 -8.04
N LEU A 100 -15.16 -13.82 -8.86
CA LEU A 100 -13.95 -14.65 -8.80
C LEU A 100 -12.69 -13.84 -9.09
N LEU A 101 -12.73 -12.92 -10.06
CA LEU A 101 -11.62 -12.01 -10.34
C LEU A 101 -11.34 -11.09 -9.16
N THR A 102 -12.37 -10.55 -8.52
CA THR A 102 -12.22 -9.68 -7.35
C THR A 102 -11.66 -10.45 -6.17
N VAL A 103 -12.17 -11.64 -5.88
CA VAL A 103 -11.65 -12.53 -4.82
C VAL A 103 -10.21 -12.93 -5.12
N GLY A 104 -9.90 -13.30 -6.37
CA GLY A 104 -8.55 -13.61 -6.81
C GLY A 104 -7.59 -12.43 -6.68
N PHE A 105 -8.05 -11.22 -6.99
CA PHE A 105 -7.27 -9.99 -6.84
C PHE A 105 -7.03 -9.65 -5.36
N ILE A 106 -8.05 -9.75 -4.51
CA ILE A 106 -7.90 -9.56 -3.06
C ILE A 106 -6.94 -10.62 -2.49
N TRP A 107 -7.12 -11.89 -2.86
CA TRP A 107 -6.23 -12.97 -2.45
C TRP A 107 -4.79 -12.71 -2.91
N PHE A 108 -4.59 -12.28 -4.16
CA PHE A 108 -3.29 -11.87 -4.68
C PHE A 108 -2.69 -10.76 -3.82
N LEU A 109 -3.40 -9.66 -3.59
CA LEU A 109 -2.91 -8.56 -2.75
C LEU A 109 -2.52 -9.01 -1.33
N LEU A 110 -3.32 -9.86 -0.70
CA LEU A 110 -3.10 -10.34 0.67
C LEU A 110 -1.95 -11.34 0.80
N THR A 111 -1.73 -12.20 -0.21
CA THR A 111 -0.77 -13.31 -0.11
C THR A 111 0.61 -13.02 -0.67
N GLY A 112 0.74 -12.08 -1.60
CA GLY A 112 2.06 -11.77 -2.18
C GLY A 112 2.10 -10.59 -3.15
N GLY A 113 0.96 -10.21 -3.72
CA GLY A 113 0.81 -9.08 -4.62
C GLY A 113 1.26 -7.76 -4.00
N ALA A 114 1.02 -7.53 -2.71
CA ALA A 114 1.54 -6.35 -2.04
C ALA A 114 3.08 -6.32 -2.00
N ASN A 115 3.75 -7.45 -1.73
CA ASN A 115 5.21 -7.55 -1.75
C ASN A 115 5.75 -7.36 -3.18
N TYR A 116 5.12 -7.99 -4.17
CA TYR A 116 5.50 -7.86 -5.57
C TYR A 116 5.40 -6.41 -6.05
N SER A 117 4.27 -5.76 -5.80
CA SER A 117 4.04 -4.36 -6.17
C SER A 117 5.02 -3.42 -5.45
N ALA A 118 5.30 -3.65 -4.17
CA ALA A 118 6.28 -2.84 -3.43
C ALA A 118 7.69 -2.97 -4.00
N ASN A 119 8.13 -4.18 -4.34
CA ASN A 119 9.43 -4.43 -4.96
C ASN A 119 9.51 -3.74 -6.33
N PHE A 120 8.47 -3.91 -7.16
CA PHE A 120 8.41 -3.30 -8.48
C PHE A 120 8.47 -1.77 -8.40
N LEU A 121 7.60 -1.16 -7.58
CA LEU A 121 7.55 0.30 -7.44
C LEU A 121 8.85 0.87 -6.86
N ALA A 122 9.43 0.22 -5.83
CA ALA A 122 10.72 0.63 -5.29
C ALA A 122 11.85 0.57 -6.33
N SER A 123 11.80 -0.38 -7.27
CA SER A 123 12.82 -0.54 -8.32
C SER A 123 12.79 0.57 -9.37
N ILE A 124 11.60 1.10 -9.69
CA ILE A 124 11.39 2.09 -10.76
C ILE A 124 11.44 3.54 -10.28
N LEU A 125 11.37 3.78 -8.96
CA LEU A 125 11.35 5.14 -8.42
C LEU A 125 12.67 5.88 -8.69
N PRO A 126 12.65 7.07 -9.33
CA PRO A 126 13.83 7.86 -9.58
C PRO A 126 14.50 8.37 -8.30
N GLN A 127 15.82 8.59 -8.34
CA GLN A 127 16.58 9.11 -7.20
C GLN A 127 16.08 10.48 -6.73
N SER A 128 15.60 11.35 -7.63
CA SER A 128 15.00 12.63 -7.26
C SER A 128 13.80 12.47 -6.33
N THR A 129 12.95 11.47 -6.58
CA THR A 129 11.82 11.14 -5.72
C THR A 129 12.29 10.60 -4.38
N LEU A 130 13.33 9.75 -4.35
CA LEU A 130 13.91 9.24 -3.11
C LEU A 130 14.49 10.35 -2.24
N ASN A 131 15.16 11.32 -2.85
CA ASN A 131 15.70 12.49 -2.17
C ASN A 131 14.57 13.34 -1.58
N GLU A 132 13.47 13.53 -2.30
CA GLU A 132 12.34 14.32 -1.82
C GLU A 132 11.60 13.62 -0.67
N VAL A 133 11.34 12.31 -0.80
CA VAL A 133 10.79 11.49 0.29
C VAL A 133 11.66 11.60 1.53
N SER A 134 12.98 11.45 1.36
CA SER A 134 13.94 11.49 2.47
C SER A 134 14.03 12.88 3.10
N ARG A 135 13.91 13.96 2.31
CA ARG A 135 13.88 15.35 2.82
C ARG A 135 12.68 15.57 3.76
N ILE A 136 11.50 15.11 3.36
CA ILE A 136 10.28 15.22 4.18
C ILE A 136 10.39 14.35 5.44
N THR A 137 10.79 13.09 5.28
CA THR A 137 11.02 12.16 6.40
C THR A 137 12.02 12.73 7.42
N MET A 138 13.14 13.27 6.93
CA MET A 138 14.19 13.88 7.74
C MET A 138 13.67 15.07 8.56
N SER A 139 12.90 15.96 7.96
CA SER A 139 12.30 17.10 8.66
C SER A 139 11.48 16.67 9.87
N GLN A 140 10.71 15.58 9.74
CA GLN A 140 9.89 15.05 10.83
C GLN A 140 10.74 14.42 11.94
N LEU A 141 11.82 13.71 11.56
CA LEU A 141 12.75 13.11 12.51
C LEU A 141 13.55 14.17 13.28
N GLU A 142 14.03 15.22 12.63
CA GLU A 142 14.77 16.31 13.29
C GLU A 142 13.91 17.14 14.23
N GLU A 143 12.62 17.29 13.93
CA GLU A 143 11.70 18.02 14.81
C GLU A 143 11.42 17.27 16.12
N HIS A 144 11.32 15.94 16.08
CA HIS A 144 10.78 15.16 17.21
C HIS A 144 11.79 14.21 17.87
N TYR A 145 12.82 13.77 17.15
CA TYR A 145 13.65 12.65 17.58
C TYR A 145 15.16 12.91 17.51
N LEU A 146 15.65 13.76 16.61
CA LEU A 146 17.08 13.93 16.37
C LEU A 146 17.59 15.27 16.88
N LYS A 147 18.68 15.24 17.65
CA LYS A 147 19.39 16.40 18.17
C LYS A 147 20.84 16.41 17.65
N PRO A 148 21.54 17.56 17.67
CA PRO A 148 22.95 17.62 17.32
C PRO A 148 23.79 16.61 18.11
N SER A 149 24.71 15.92 17.43
CA SER A 149 25.61 14.94 18.04
C SER A 149 26.62 15.58 18.99
N LYS A 150 26.89 14.91 20.10
CA LYS A 150 27.88 15.26 21.13
C LYS A 150 29.18 14.46 21.02
N LEU A 151 29.32 13.60 20.00
CA LEU A 151 30.55 12.84 19.79
C LEU A 151 31.74 13.77 19.55
N SER A 152 32.89 13.37 20.09
CA SER A 152 34.15 14.09 19.83
C SER A 152 34.54 14.01 18.36
N GLN A 153 35.30 14.99 17.90
CA GLN A 153 35.76 15.05 16.52
C GLN A 153 36.58 13.81 16.13
N GLY A 154 37.46 13.32 17.02
CA GLY A 154 38.25 12.10 16.76
C GLY A 154 37.39 10.84 16.61
N GLN A 155 36.30 10.70 17.39
CA GLN A 155 35.36 9.59 17.20
C GLN A 155 34.67 9.67 15.84
N LYS A 156 34.19 10.86 15.45
CA LYS A 156 33.55 11.07 14.16
C LYS A 156 34.49 10.74 13.00
N GLU A 157 35.76 11.13 13.09
CA GLU A 157 36.77 10.86 12.07
C GLU A 157 37.06 9.36 11.91
N VAL A 158 37.22 8.62 13.01
CA VAL A 158 37.45 7.16 12.94
C VAL A 158 36.24 6.45 12.33
N ILE A 159 35.03 6.79 12.79
CA ILE A 159 33.80 6.16 12.28
C ILE A 159 33.55 6.55 10.80
N GLN A 160 33.82 7.81 10.43
CA GLN A 160 33.71 8.27 9.05
C GLN A 160 34.71 7.55 8.14
N ALA A 161 35.94 7.31 8.59
CA ALA A 161 36.93 6.56 7.83
C ALA A 161 36.48 5.11 7.57
N HIS A 162 35.88 4.47 8.57
CA HIS A 162 35.23 3.16 8.41
C HIS A 162 34.11 3.21 7.38
N PHE A 163 33.19 4.16 7.50
CA PHE A 163 32.08 4.32 6.55
C PHE A 163 32.58 4.57 5.12
N ASP A 164 33.64 5.38 4.97
CA ASP A 164 34.27 5.68 3.70
C ASP A 164 34.91 4.43 3.06
N SER A 165 35.33 3.45 3.86
CA SER A 165 35.92 2.20 3.36
C SER A 165 34.90 1.32 2.64
N ILE A 166 33.65 1.28 3.13
CA ILE A 166 32.54 0.50 2.56
C ILE A 166 31.69 1.30 1.56
N THR A 167 31.98 2.59 1.37
CA THR A 167 31.31 3.47 0.37
C THR A 167 32.28 3.98 -0.69
N LYS A 168 33.46 3.36 -0.80
CA LYS A 168 34.49 3.76 -1.76
C LYS A 168 33.95 3.69 -3.19
N GLY A 169 34.00 4.82 -3.91
CA GLY A 169 33.43 4.95 -5.26
C GLY A 169 31.95 5.33 -5.31
N GLU A 170 31.27 5.36 -4.15
CA GLU A 170 29.83 5.59 -4.03
C GLU A 170 29.48 6.73 -3.05
N LYS A 171 30.47 7.49 -2.57
CA LYS A 171 30.30 8.55 -1.55
C LYS A 171 29.24 9.61 -1.89
N GLN A 172 28.93 9.78 -3.17
CA GLN A 172 27.88 10.71 -3.61
C GLN A 172 26.46 10.20 -3.31
N TYR A 173 26.29 8.89 -3.14
CA TYR A 173 25.01 8.23 -2.88
C TYR A 173 24.77 7.94 -1.41
N TYR A 174 25.83 7.81 -0.60
CA TYR A 174 25.72 7.46 0.82
C TYR A 174 26.35 8.52 1.71
N LYS A 175 25.60 9.01 2.70
CA LYS A 175 26.05 10.06 3.62
C LYS A 175 25.81 9.63 5.05
N LEU A 176 26.84 9.75 5.88
CA LEU A 176 26.75 9.45 7.31
C LEU A 176 26.42 10.70 8.11
N HIS A 177 25.43 10.59 8.99
CA HIS A 177 24.97 11.65 9.88
C HIS A 177 25.03 11.18 11.33
N PHE A 178 25.82 11.89 12.13
CA PHE A 178 25.84 11.69 13.57
C PHE A 178 24.74 12.51 14.23
N ARG A 179 23.94 11.88 15.09
CA ARG A 179 22.88 12.55 15.86
C ARG A 179 22.85 12.05 17.30
N SER A 180 22.40 12.89 18.22
CA SER A 180 21.99 12.42 19.54
C SER A 180 20.49 12.17 19.51
N SER A 181 20.02 11.05 20.07
CA SER A 181 18.58 10.82 20.21
C SER A 181 18.28 10.16 21.56
N PRO A 182 18.06 10.94 22.62
CA PRO A 182 17.56 10.41 23.89
C PRO A 182 16.26 9.61 23.75
N GLU A 183 15.40 10.04 22.82
CA GLU A 183 14.07 9.52 22.55
C GLU A 183 14.13 8.20 21.78
N MET A 184 15.03 8.07 20.79
CA MET A 184 15.25 6.81 20.06
C MET A 184 16.33 5.94 20.68
N GLY A 185 17.15 6.45 21.60
CA GLY A 185 18.16 5.66 22.27
C GLY A 185 19.33 5.25 21.39
N ALA A 186 19.97 4.14 21.77
CA ALA A 186 20.97 3.48 20.92
C ALA A 186 20.27 2.96 19.65
N ASN A 187 20.62 3.53 18.49
CA ASN A 187 20.02 3.20 17.21
C ASN A 187 20.93 3.59 16.03
N ALA A 188 20.71 2.97 14.88
CA ALA A 188 21.15 3.43 13.57
C ALA A 188 20.04 3.14 12.57
N PHE A 189 19.89 3.99 11.54
CA PHE A 189 18.86 3.79 10.53
C PHE A 189 19.23 4.48 9.22
N ALA A 190 18.63 4.05 8.12
CA ALA A 190 18.86 4.63 6.80
C ALA A 190 17.58 5.13 6.11
N LEU A 191 17.71 6.25 5.41
CA LEU A 191 16.67 6.81 4.55
C LEU A 191 16.80 6.29 3.11
N PRO A 192 15.70 6.27 2.33
CA PRO A 192 15.74 5.80 0.94
C PRO A 192 16.72 6.54 0.01
N SER A 193 17.10 7.78 0.35
CA SER A 193 18.10 8.56 -0.40
C SER A 193 19.54 8.05 -0.24
N GLY A 194 19.82 7.24 0.79
CA GLY A 194 21.17 6.83 1.19
C GLY A 194 21.78 7.64 2.33
N ASP A 195 21.01 8.52 2.96
CA ASP A 195 21.39 9.15 4.22
C ASP A 195 21.27 8.13 5.37
N ILE A 196 22.38 7.85 6.05
CA ILE A 196 22.50 6.89 7.15
C ILE A 196 22.77 7.66 8.44
N PHE A 197 22.01 7.34 9.48
CA PHE A 197 22.05 8.01 10.77
C PHE A 197 22.60 7.07 11.82
N LEU A 198 23.51 7.58 12.63
CA LEU A 198 24.11 6.87 13.75
C LEU A 198 23.91 7.68 15.04
N THR A 199 23.32 7.07 16.06
CA THR A 199 23.11 7.76 17.32
C THR A 199 24.33 7.72 18.24
N ASP A 200 24.59 8.82 18.95
CA ASP A 200 25.64 8.89 19.98
C ASP A 200 25.49 7.77 21.02
N GLN A 201 24.25 7.44 21.36
CA GLN A 201 23.89 6.40 22.31
C GLN A 201 24.33 5.02 21.82
N LEU A 202 24.28 4.74 20.52
CA LEU A 202 24.78 3.47 19.98
C LEU A 202 26.31 3.43 20.01
N VAL A 203 26.97 4.53 19.64
CA VAL A 203 28.43 4.64 19.72
C VAL A 203 28.92 4.43 21.16
N ALA A 204 28.20 4.90 22.16
CA ALA A 204 28.52 4.71 23.57
C ALA A 204 28.45 3.23 24.04
N LEU A 205 27.78 2.36 23.30
CA LEU A 205 27.72 0.91 23.59
C LEU A 205 28.87 0.13 22.95
N SER A 206 29.57 0.72 21.98
CA SER A 206 30.73 0.10 21.34
C SER A 206 31.80 -0.19 22.40
N ARG A 207 32.28 -1.43 22.42
CA ARG A 207 33.38 -1.86 23.31
C ARG A 207 34.72 -1.91 22.58
N ASP A 208 34.70 -1.79 21.25
CA ASP A 208 35.89 -1.75 20.44
C ASP A 208 36.38 -0.31 20.30
N LYS A 209 37.61 -0.03 20.74
CA LYS A 209 38.19 1.33 20.68
C LYS A 209 38.37 1.82 19.24
N GLU A 210 38.42 0.89 18.28
CA GLU A 210 38.52 1.18 16.86
C GLU A 210 37.15 1.26 16.16
N PHE A 211 36.03 1.05 16.86
CA PHE A 211 34.66 1.11 16.30
C PHE A 211 34.41 0.15 15.12
N ARG A 212 35.06 -1.02 15.07
CA ARG A 212 34.82 -2.04 14.03
C ARG A 212 33.44 -2.69 14.15
N ASP A 213 32.87 -2.71 15.34
CA ASP A 213 31.50 -3.11 15.58
C ASP A 213 30.50 -2.12 14.94
N ILE A 214 30.74 -0.82 15.10
CA ILE A 214 29.96 0.24 14.44
C ILE A 214 30.08 0.16 12.92
N LEU A 215 31.27 -0.12 12.37
CA LEU A 215 31.42 -0.35 10.94
C LEU A 215 30.45 -1.43 10.43
N GLY A 216 30.30 -2.54 11.15
CA GLY A 216 29.37 -3.59 10.75
C GLY A 216 27.90 -3.18 10.83
N VAL A 217 27.52 -2.35 11.82
CA VAL A 217 26.18 -1.73 11.85
C VAL A 217 25.98 -0.82 10.64
N LEU A 218 26.97 0.00 10.29
CA LEU A 218 26.85 0.88 9.11
C LEU A 218 26.77 0.09 7.81
N ALA A 219 27.48 -1.04 7.72
CA ALA A 219 27.37 -1.95 6.57
C ALA A 219 25.98 -2.61 6.49
N HIS A 220 25.38 -2.95 7.64
CA HIS A 220 24.00 -3.42 7.74
C HIS A 220 22.99 -2.37 7.28
N GLU A 221 23.11 -1.13 7.78
CA GLU A 221 22.26 -0.02 7.36
C GLU A 221 22.39 0.29 5.87
N LYS A 222 23.61 0.20 5.31
CA LYS A 222 23.82 0.31 3.86
C LYS A 222 23.05 -0.79 3.11
N GLY A 223 23.03 -2.02 3.64
CA GLY A 223 22.22 -3.13 3.10
C GLY A 223 20.74 -2.78 3.01
N HIS A 224 20.16 -2.16 4.05
CA HIS A 224 18.78 -1.69 4.00
C HIS A 224 18.50 -0.66 2.91
N VAL A 225 19.46 0.23 2.61
CA VAL A 225 19.35 1.19 1.50
C VAL A 225 19.40 0.47 0.16
N VAL A 226 20.39 -0.40 -0.04
CA VAL A 226 20.61 -1.14 -1.29
C VAL A 226 19.37 -1.95 -1.66
N GLU A 227 18.78 -2.64 -0.69
CA GLU A 227 17.58 -3.47 -0.87
C GLU A 227 16.26 -2.69 -0.72
N LYS A 228 16.35 -1.37 -0.49
CA LYS A 228 15.22 -0.42 -0.39
C LYS A 228 14.17 -0.85 0.64
N HIS A 229 14.59 -1.43 1.77
CA HIS A 229 13.68 -2.05 2.75
C HIS A 229 12.65 -1.09 3.34
N SER A 230 13.07 0.09 3.80
CA SER A 230 12.17 1.10 4.38
C SER A 230 11.15 1.61 3.35
N LEU A 231 11.58 1.81 2.11
CA LEU A 231 10.71 2.22 1.00
C LEU A 231 9.72 1.12 0.62
N ARG A 232 10.17 -0.13 0.47
CA ARG A 232 9.30 -1.29 0.17
C ARG A 232 8.25 -1.46 1.27
N MET A 233 8.63 -1.29 2.53
CA MET A 233 7.72 -1.35 3.65
C MET A 233 6.71 -0.20 3.62
N ALA A 234 7.16 1.04 3.37
CA ALA A 234 6.28 2.21 3.26
C ALA A 234 5.26 2.08 2.11
N ILE A 235 5.69 1.59 0.94
CA ILE A 235 4.81 1.31 -0.20
C ILE A 235 3.80 0.23 0.16
N LYS A 236 4.23 -0.83 0.84
CA LYS A 236 3.37 -1.94 1.27
C LYS A 236 2.32 -1.50 2.31
N THR A 237 2.68 -0.64 3.26
CA THR A 237 1.73 -0.11 4.26
C THR A 237 0.82 0.95 3.66
N GLY A 238 1.29 1.67 2.64
CA GLY A 238 0.59 2.77 1.99
C GLY A 238 -0.03 2.43 0.62
N VAL A 239 -0.36 1.17 0.31
CA VAL A 239 -0.77 0.74 -1.06
C VAL A 239 -1.88 1.62 -1.65
N ALA A 240 -2.89 1.99 -0.86
CA ALA A 240 -3.95 2.91 -1.31
C ALA A 240 -3.43 4.34 -1.57
N GLY A 241 -2.54 4.83 -0.71
CA GLY A 241 -1.93 6.16 -0.84
C GLY A 241 -0.90 6.26 -1.96
N VAL A 242 -0.24 5.16 -2.32
CA VAL A 242 0.73 5.11 -3.44
C VAL A 242 0.01 5.21 -4.78
N VAL A 243 -1.16 4.55 -4.93
CA VAL A 243 -1.99 4.69 -6.14
C VAL A 243 -2.47 6.13 -6.31
N ILE A 244 -2.99 6.72 -5.23
CA ILE A 244 -3.43 8.12 -5.24
C ILE A 244 -2.24 9.05 -5.51
N GLY A 245 -1.11 8.85 -4.84
CA GLY A 245 0.11 9.64 -5.02
C GLY A 245 0.73 9.52 -6.40
N TYR A 246 0.66 8.37 -7.06
CA TYR A 246 1.05 8.25 -8.46
C TYR A 246 0.13 9.06 -9.39
N MET A 247 -1.17 9.05 -9.12
CA MET A 247 -2.16 9.81 -9.92
C MET A 247 -2.06 11.32 -9.70
N THR A 248 -1.74 11.77 -8.48
CA THR A 248 -1.70 13.19 -8.09
C THR A 248 -0.30 13.78 -8.07
N GLY A 249 0.75 12.96 -8.15
CA GLY A 249 2.13 13.36 -7.88
C GLY A 249 2.45 13.57 -6.40
N ASP A 250 1.53 13.27 -5.48
CA ASP A 250 1.69 13.51 -4.05
C ASP A 250 2.36 12.32 -3.35
N ILE A 251 3.66 12.45 -3.08
CA ILE A 251 4.47 11.45 -2.37
C ILE A 251 4.46 11.63 -0.85
N SER A 252 3.70 12.59 -0.32
CA SER A 252 3.69 12.94 1.11
C SER A 252 3.27 11.75 1.97
N VAL A 253 2.33 10.92 1.49
CA VAL A 253 1.86 9.74 2.22
C VAL A 253 2.98 8.72 2.48
N ILE A 254 3.87 8.51 1.50
CA ILE A 254 5.02 7.62 1.67
C ILE A 254 6.00 8.24 2.67
N ALA A 255 6.32 9.52 2.47
CA ALA A 255 7.29 10.22 3.29
C ALA A 255 6.89 10.37 4.77
N THR A 256 5.60 10.51 5.06
CA THR A 256 5.07 10.60 6.43
C THR A 256 4.99 9.24 7.13
N THR A 257 4.97 8.14 6.37
CA THR A 257 4.90 6.78 6.92
C THR A 257 6.28 6.27 7.35
N ILE A 258 7.35 6.65 6.64
CA ILE A 258 8.70 6.17 6.90
C ILE A 258 9.19 6.46 8.33
N PRO A 259 9.03 7.66 8.93
CA PRO A 259 9.43 7.88 10.32
C PRO A 259 8.79 6.90 11.29
N THR A 260 7.51 6.58 11.09
CA THR A 260 6.81 5.60 11.93
C THR A 260 7.36 4.19 11.73
N ILE A 261 7.75 3.83 10.51
CA ILE A 261 8.44 2.57 10.24
C ILE A 261 9.77 2.52 10.98
N LEU A 262 10.60 3.55 10.85
CA LEU A 262 11.94 3.60 11.46
C LEU A 262 11.91 3.62 12.99
N VAL A 263 10.89 4.25 13.59
CA VAL A 263 10.81 4.42 15.05
C VAL A 263 10.02 3.29 15.73
N ASN A 264 8.96 2.79 15.08
CA ASN A 264 7.96 1.93 15.74
C ASN A 264 7.74 0.57 15.08
N SER A 265 8.35 0.30 13.91
CA SER A 265 8.13 -0.96 13.20
C SER A 265 9.39 -1.80 13.16
N SER A 266 9.21 -3.11 13.23
CA SER A 266 10.30 -4.08 13.06
C SER A 266 10.41 -4.50 11.59
N TYR A 267 11.63 -4.59 11.09
CA TYR A 267 11.87 -5.22 9.79
C TYR A 267 11.55 -6.72 9.84
N SER A 268 11.17 -7.27 8.68
CA SER A 268 10.92 -8.71 8.55
C SER A 268 12.22 -9.49 8.69
N ARG A 269 12.14 -10.76 9.13
CA ARG A 269 13.32 -11.66 9.18
C ARG A 269 14.06 -11.77 7.84
N ALA A 270 13.33 -11.73 6.72
CA ALA A 270 13.94 -11.76 5.39
C ALA A 270 14.75 -10.49 5.11
N PHE A 271 14.23 -9.31 5.46
CA PHE A 271 14.94 -8.03 5.28
C PHE A 271 16.17 -7.94 6.17
N GLU A 272 16.08 -8.40 7.43
CA GLU A 272 17.24 -8.46 8.31
C GLU A 272 18.31 -9.41 7.76
N HIS A 273 17.92 -10.56 7.20
CA HIS A 273 18.87 -11.50 6.60
C HIS A 273 19.55 -10.93 5.34
N GLU A 274 18.78 -10.27 4.46
CA GLU A 274 19.32 -9.57 3.27
C GLU A 274 20.35 -8.49 3.68
N ALA A 275 20.06 -7.72 4.73
CA ALA A 275 20.96 -6.71 5.26
C ALA A 275 22.20 -7.31 5.98
N ASP A 276 22.02 -8.38 6.76
CA ASP A 276 23.11 -9.11 7.41
C ASP A 276 24.07 -9.72 6.37
N GLU A 277 23.54 -10.31 5.29
CA GLU A 277 24.32 -10.80 4.16
C GLU A 277 25.16 -9.70 3.51
N HIS A 278 24.54 -8.53 3.29
CA HIS A 278 25.24 -7.37 2.76
C HIS A 278 26.38 -6.93 3.69
N ALA A 279 26.11 -6.83 4.99
CA ALA A 279 27.08 -6.46 5.99
C ALA A 279 28.29 -7.41 6.03
N VAL A 280 28.04 -8.73 6.01
CA VAL A 280 29.12 -9.73 5.96
C VAL A 280 29.99 -9.56 4.73
N LYS A 281 29.39 -9.37 3.55
CA LYS A 281 30.13 -9.16 2.29
C LYS A 281 30.98 -7.89 2.34
N GLU A 282 30.45 -6.79 2.85
CA GLU A 282 31.21 -5.54 2.98
C GLU A 282 32.36 -5.65 3.99
N LEU A 283 32.13 -6.26 5.16
CA LEU A 283 33.15 -6.48 6.18
C LEU A 283 34.32 -7.35 5.67
N GLN A 284 34.00 -8.42 4.93
CA GLN A 284 35.01 -9.26 4.29
C GLN A 284 35.86 -8.50 3.26
N LYS A 285 35.24 -7.63 2.44
CA LYS A 285 35.95 -6.83 1.44
C LYS A 285 36.98 -5.89 2.09
N VAL A 286 36.67 -5.34 3.26
CA VAL A 286 37.54 -4.40 3.98
C VAL A 286 38.44 -5.09 5.02
N GLY A 287 38.40 -6.43 5.10
CA GLY A 287 39.25 -7.22 5.99
C GLY A 287 38.92 -7.09 7.47
N VAL A 288 37.66 -6.82 7.81
CA VAL A 288 37.19 -6.72 9.20
C VAL A 288 36.39 -7.96 9.57
N SER A 289 36.77 -8.59 10.70
CA SER A 289 36.12 -9.81 11.20
C SER A 289 34.68 -9.54 11.66
N THR A 290 33.74 -10.39 11.27
CA THR A 290 32.31 -10.26 11.63
C THR A 290 32.04 -10.47 13.12
N LYS A 291 33.00 -11.00 13.88
CA LYS A 291 32.91 -11.18 15.34
C LYS A 291 32.61 -9.88 16.09
N TYR A 292 33.08 -8.73 15.58
CA TYR A 292 32.82 -7.44 16.22
C TYR A 292 31.32 -7.11 16.23
N VAL A 293 30.60 -7.44 15.15
CA VAL A 293 29.14 -7.28 15.06
C VAL A 293 28.43 -8.24 16.01
N ALA A 294 28.83 -9.52 16.00
CA ALA A 294 28.26 -10.53 16.90
C ALA A 294 28.40 -10.10 18.38
N HIS A 295 29.57 -9.59 18.77
CA HIS A 295 29.82 -9.08 20.13
C HIS A 295 28.90 -7.90 20.48
N LEU A 296 28.71 -6.94 19.56
CA LEU A 296 27.81 -5.81 19.79
C LEU A 296 26.35 -6.28 19.93
N PHE A 297 25.93 -7.23 19.10
CA PHE A 297 24.58 -7.81 19.19
C PHE A 297 24.36 -8.55 20.53
N GLU A 298 25.36 -9.25 21.05
CA GLU A 298 25.30 -9.81 22.39
C GLU A 298 25.18 -8.74 23.48
N VAL A 299 25.93 -7.64 23.35
CA VAL A 299 25.86 -6.51 24.29
C VAL A 299 24.46 -5.90 24.29
N LEU A 300 23.88 -5.69 23.10
CA LEU A 300 22.52 -5.18 22.93
C LEU A 300 21.48 -6.16 23.48
N SER A 301 21.61 -7.46 23.21
CA SER A 301 20.72 -8.50 23.74
C SER A 301 20.75 -8.55 25.27
N LYS A 302 21.93 -8.48 25.88
CA LYS A 302 22.09 -8.46 27.34
C LYS A 302 21.57 -7.17 27.97
N ALA A 303 21.70 -6.04 27.28
CA ALA A 303 21.14 -4.76 27.72
C ALA A 303 19.60 -4.79 27.68
N HIS A 304 19.02 -5.45 26.68
CA HIS A 304 17.57 -5.65 26.55
C HIS A 304 17.00 -6.52 27.67
N GLU A 305 17.65 -7.64 28.02
CA GLU A 305 17.20 -8.54 29.11
C GLU A 305 17.22 -7.90 30.51
N LYS A 306 18.14 -6.95 30.75
CA LYS A 306 18.31 -6.28 32.05
C LYS A 306 17.43 -5.03 32.24
N SER A 307 16.69 -4.65 31.21
CA SER A 307 15.96 -3.40 31.13
C SER A 307 14.48 -3.63 31.42
N ASP A 308 13.95 -3.04 32.50
CA ASP A 308 12.51 -2.80 32.63
C ASP A 308 12.03 -1.96 31.43
N SER A 309 10.76 -2.13 31.03
CA SER A 309 10.12 -1.70 29.76
C SER A 309 10.16 -0.20 29.40
N ASN A 310 11.01 0.62 30.04
CA ASN A 310 11.09 2.07 29.88
C ASN A 310 12.50 2.64 29.65
N SER A 311 13.51 1.81 29.36
CA SER A 311 14.88 2.32 29.13
C SER A 311 15.13 2.75 27.67
N SER A 312 15.87 3.85 27.48
CA SER A 312 16.37 4.35 26.18
C SER A 312 17.32 3.37 25.43
N PHE A 313 17.37 2.09 25.80
CA PHE A 313 18.22 1.07 25.17
C PHE A 313 17.45 0.14 24.21
N MET A 314 16.10 0.15 24.25
CA MET A 314 15.25 -0.86 23.60
C MET A 314 14.95 -0.67 22.11
N LYS A 315 15.31 0.47 21.50
CA LYS A 315 14.72 0.84 20.20
C LYS A 315 15.47 0.33 18.97
N MET A 316 16.79 0.11 19.03
CA MET A 316 17.49 -0.63 17.96
C MET A 316 16.92 -2.04 17.81
N THR A 317 16.66 -2.74 18.91
CA THR A 317 16.09 -4.09 18.89
C THR A 317 14.61 -4.11 18.50
N ALA A 318 13.92 -2.97 18.66
CA ALA A 318 12.54 -2.81 18.21
C ALA A 318 12.46 -2.67 16.68
N SER A 319 13.36 -1.93 16.05
CA SER A 319 13.42 -1.82 14.58
C SER A 319 14.14 -3.01 13.92
N HIS A 320 15.21 -3.50 14.54
CA HIS A 320 16.03 -4.63 14.10
C HIS A 320 16.00 -5.76 15.15
N PRO A 321 15.04 -6.69 15.07
CA PRO A 321 14.94 -7.78 16.02
C PRO A 321 16.26 -8.56 16.11
N LEU A 322 16.86 -8.57 17.30
CA LEU A 322 18.05 -9.38 17.58
C LEU A 322 17.62 -10.80 17.92
N THR A 323 18.14 -11.76 17.17
CA THR A 323 17.92 -13.19 17.42
C THR A 323 19.25 -13.89 17.64
N SER A 324 19.23 -14.98 18.40
CA SER A 324 20.39 -15.86 18.55
C SER A 324 20.89 -16.39 17.20
N GLU A 325 19.99 -16.60 16.25
CA GLU A 325 20.29 -17.01 14.86
C GLU A 325 21.18 -15.98 14.15
N ARG A 326 20.88 -14.68 14.27
CA ARG A 326 21.69 -13.61 13.66
C ARG A 326 23.07 -13.50 14.29
N ILE A 327 23.15 -13.62 15.62
CA ILE A 327 24.44 -13.64 16.33
C ILE A 327 25.29 -14.82 15.84
N ALA A 328 24.71 -16.02 15.78
CA ALA A 328 25.37 -17.22 15.27
C ALA A 328 25.79 -17.05 13.78
N TYR A 329 24.95 -16.40 12.98
CA TYR A 329 25.26 -16.09 11.59
C TYR A 329 26.53 -15.26 11.46
N PHE A 330 26.65 -14.13 12.17
CA PHE A 330 27.89 -13.33 12.14
C PHE A 330 29.10 -14.10 12.66
N TYR A 331 28.96 -14.94 13.69
CA TYR A 331 30.07 -15.80 14.15
C TYR A 331 30.51 -16.82 13.11
N SER A 332 29.60 -17.35 12.29
CA SER A 332 29.93 -18.35 11.26
C SER A 332 30.88 -17.82 10.17
N TYR A 333 30.98 -16.50 10.01
CA TYR A 333 31.88 -15.83 9.07
C TYR A 333 33.08 -15.14 9.74
N ALA A 334 33.28 -15.36 11.05
CA ALA A 334 34.38 -14.77 11.79
C ALA A 334 35.71 -15.41 11.35
N HIS A 335 36.64 -14.56 10.92
CA HIS A 335 38.02 -14.92 10.61
C HIS A 335 39.00 -14.27 11.59
#